data_AF-A0A1I3ZZ41-F1
#
_entry.id   AF-A0A1I3ZZ41-F1
#
_cell.length_a   1.000
_cell.length_b   1.000
_cell.length_c   1.000
_cell.angle_alpha   90.00
_cell.angle_beta   90.00
_cell.angle_gamma   90.00
#
_symmetry.space_group_name_H-M   'P 1'
#
loop_
_entity.id
_entity.type
_entity.pdbx_description
1 polymer ?
#
loop_
_entity_poly.entity_id
_entity_poly.type
_entity_poly.pdbx_seq_one_letter_code
_entity_poly.pdbx_strand_id
1 'polypeptide(L)' 'MELHQFLKDEKYISAKFSFSNGKRVRLLLNEVSSDNELFEYLDIPPILVKYFPYERIILLGCEELNSPIRVKLY' A
#
# COMPACT_ATOMS: atom_id res chain seq x y z
N MET A 1 10.43 6.86 5.39
CA MET A 1 9.15 6.95 6.12
C MET A 1 8.65 5.54 6.26
N GLU A 2 8.37 5.09 7.48
CA GLU A 2 7.85 3.73 7.73
C GLU A 2 6.33 3.73 7.47
N LEU A 3 5.90 3.05 6.42
CA LEU A 3 4.52 3.14 5.91
C LEU A 3 3.53 2.48 6.88
N HIS A 4 3.91 1.35 7.45
CA HIS A 4 3.16 0.57 8.42
C HIS A 4 2.94 1.35 9.72
N GLN A 5 3.98 2.02 10.23
CA GLN A 5 3.83 2.86 11.43
C GLN A 5 2.85 4.00 11.17
N PHE A 6 2.99 4.67 10.02
CA PHE A 6 2.06 5.71 9.59
C PHE A 6 0.61 5.20 9.50
N LEU A 7 0.40 4.01 8.93
CA LEU A 7 -0.92 3.39 8.81
C LEU A 7 -1.54 3.05 10.17
N LYS A 8 -0.72 2.61 11.13
CA LYS A 8 -1.14 2.35 12.51
C LYS A 8 -1.53 3.62 13.25
N ASP A 9 -0.73 4.68 13.11
CA ASP A 9 -0.97 5.95 13.78
C ASP A 9 -2.27 6.60 13.30
N GLU A 10 -2.58 6.50 12.00
CA GLU A 10 -3.82 6.98 11.39
C GLU A 10 -5.05 6.07 11.65
N LYS A 11 -4.86 4.94 12.34
CA LYS A 11 -5.91 3.97 12.71
C LYS A 11 -6.64 3.35 11.51
N TYR A 12 -5.96 3.20 10.37
CA TYR A 12 -6.52 2.47 9.23
C TYR A 12 -6.56 0.97 9.53
N ILE A 13 -7.67 0.32 9.18
CA ILE A 13 -7.93 -1.10 9.50
C ILE A 13 -7.62 -1.98 8.29
N SER A 14 -7.84 -1.46 7.09
CA SER A 14 -7.59 -2.24 5.86
C SER A 14 -7.11 -1.38 4.69
N ALA A 15 -6.35 -2.02 3.81
CA ALA A 15 -5.87 -1.45 2.57
C ALA A 15 -6.38 -2.26 1.38
N LYS A 16 -6.75 -1.57 0.30
CA LYS A 16 -7.15 -2.18 -0.97
C LYS A 16 -6.17 -1.79 -2.06
N PHE A 17 -5.41 -2.76 -2.52
CA PHE A 17 -4.44 -2.64 -3.59
C PHE A 17 -5.13 -2.89 -4.92
N SER A 18 -4.98 -1.96 -5.85
CA SER A 18 -5.45 -2.10 -7.23
C SER A 18 -4.24 -2.12 -8.16
N PHE A 19 -3.98 -3.28 -8.75
CA PHE A 19 -2.86 -3.52 -9.65
C PHE A 19 -3.26 -3.19 -11.10
N SER A 20 -2.28 -2.89 -11.93
CA SER A 20 -2.47 -2.59 -13.36
C SER A 20 -3.01 -3.77 -14.17
N ASN A 21 -2.74 -5.00 -13.74
CA ASN A 21 -3.28 -6.24 -14.32
C ASN A 21 -4.76 -6.50 -13.95
N GLY A 22 -5.43 -5.57 -13.25
CA GLY A 22 -6.81 -5.72 -12.80
C GLY A 22 -6.99 -6.57 -11.53
N LYS A 23 -5.91 -7.17 -11.01
CA LYS A 23 -5.92 -7.84 -9.70
C LYS A 23 -6.25 -6.82 -8.63
N ARG A 24 -7.08 -7.21 -7.68
CA ARG A 24 -7.41 -6.40 -6.50
C ARG A 24 -7.16 -7.25 -5.28
N VAL A 25 -6.28 -6.78 -4.41
CA VAL A 25 -5.97 -7.44 -3.14
C VAL A 25 -6.49 -6.56 -2.03
N ARG A 26 -7.20 -7.16 -1.08
CA ARG A 26 -7.58 -6.50 0.15
C ARG A 26 -6.74 -7.09 1.26
N LEU A 27 -6.12 -6.21 2.03
CA LEU A 27 -5.25 -6.56 3.13
C LEU A 27 -5.79 -5.93 4.42
N LEU A 28 -5.79 -6.70 5.49
CA LEU A 28 -6.05 -6.16 6.82
C LEU A 28 -4.72 -5.65 7.38
N LEU A 29 -4.66 -4.36 7.70
CA LEU A 29 -3.43 -3.73 8.19
C LEU A 29 -3.08 -4.21 9.61
N ASN A 30 -4.05 -4.74 10.34
CA ASN A 30 -3.84 -5.38 11.64
C ASN A 30 -3.09 -6.71 11.54
N GLU A 31 -3.11 -7.37 10.39
CA GLU A 31 -2.39 -8.63 10.14
C GLU A 31 -0.96 -8.39 9.62
N VAL A 32 -0.61 -7.14 9.37
CA VAL A 32 0.72 -6.72 8.90
C VAL A 32 1.52 -6.20 10.07
N SER A 33 2.71 -6.77 10.24
CA SER A 33 3.61 -6.50 11.36
C SER A 33 4.74 -5.54 10.98
N SER A 34 5.04 -5.43 9.67
CA SER A 34 6.15 -4.63 9.14
C SER A 34 5.90 -4.15 7.71
N ASP A 35 6.68 -3.15 7.29
CA ASP A 35 6.70 -2.68 5.89
C ASP A 35 7.09 -3.80 4.91
N ASN A 36 8.01 -4.67 5.30
CA ASN A 36 8.45 -5.78 4.47
C ASN A 36 7.29 -6.76 4.20
N GLU A 37 6.51 -7.13 5.22
CA GLU A 37 5.32 -7.96 5.02
C GLU A 37 4.31 -7.27 4.09
N LEU A 38 4.09 -5.97 4.25
CA LEU A 38 3.23 -5.19 3.35
C LEU A 38 3.72 -5.27 1.89
N PHE A 39 5.03 -5.20 1.68
CA PHE A 39 5.66 -5.27 0.36
C PHE A 39 5.68 -6.69 -0.21
N GLU A 40 5.73 -7.73 0.62
CA GLU A 40 5.57 -9.12 0.17
C GLU A 40 4.19 -9.35 -0.46
N TYR A 41 3.12 -8.76 0.09
CA TYR A 41 1.79 -8.81 -0.52
C TYR A 41 1.69 -8.09 -1.87
N LEU A 42 2.64 -7.21 -2.16
CA LEU A 42 2.71 -6.46 -3.40
C LEU A 42 3.50 -7.19 -4.49
N ASP A 43 4.10 -8.35 -4.18
CA ASP A 43 5.05 -9.12 -4.98
C ASP A 43 6.34 -8.33 -5.35
N ILE A 44 6.32 -6.99 -5.31
CA ILE A 44 7.37 -6.09 -5.77
C ILE A 44 7.58 -4.96 -4.75
N PRO A 45 8.83 -4.68 -4.32
CA PRO A 45 9.11 -3.56 -3.43
C PRO A 45 8.89 -2.22 -4.15
N PRO A 46 8.13 -1.29 -3.55
CA PRO A 46 7.94 0.03 -4.13
C PRO A 46 9.19 0.90 -3.94
N ILE A 47 9.60 1.60 -4.98
CA ILE A 47 10.69 2.59 -4.97
C ILE A 47 10.17 3.95 -4.46
N LEU A 48 8.90 4.24 -4.73
CA LEU A 48 8.28 5.51 -4.40
C LEU A 48 6.96 5.30 -3.69
N VAL A 49 6.80 5.93 -2.52
CA VAL A 49 5.57 5.92 -1.75
C VAL A 49 5.05 7.35 -1.66
N LYS A 50 3.86 7.60 -2.20
CA LYS A 50 3.21 8.92 -2.17
C LYS A 50 1.84 8.84 -1.53
N TYR A 51 1.66 9.53 -0.41
CA TYR A 51 0.41 9.56 0.32
C TYR A 51 -0.42 10.80 0.01
N PHE A 52 -1.72 10.60 -0.19
CA PHE A 52 -2.74 11.60 -0.43
C PHE A 52 -3.77 11.56 0.72
N PRO A 53 -3.56 12.36 1.78
CA PRO A 53 -4.36 12.29 3.01
C PRO A 53 -5.85 12.55 2.78
N TYR A 54 -6.18 13.57 1.98
CA TYR A 54 -7.56 13.94 1.70
C TYR A 54 -8.35 12.84 0.98
N GLU A 55 -7.68 12.04 0.17
CA GLU A 55 -8.29 10.94 -0.57
C GLU A 55 -8.13 9.58 0.12
N ARG A 56 -7.33 9.51 1.21
CA ARG A 56 -6.92 8.28 1.90
C ARG A 56 -6.32 7.26 0.94
N ILE A 57 -5.43 7.74 0.07
CA ILE A 57 -4.82 6.95 -1.00
C ILE A 57 -3.31 7.00 -0.91
N ILE A 58 -2.67 5.86 -1.04
CA ILE A 58 -1.23 5.75 -1.24
C ILE A 58 -0.99 5.30 -2.68
N LEU A 59 -0.10 5.99 -3.39
CA LEU A 59 0.46 5.54 -4.64
C LEU A 59 1.82 4.93 -4.39
N LEU A 60 1.98 3.70 -4.83
CA LEU A 60 3.23 2.95 -4.76
C LEU A 60 3.80 2.83 -6.18
N GLY A 61 4.89 3.55 -6.45
CA GLY A 61 5.66 3.41 -7.68
C GLY A 61 6.63 2.24 -7.55
N CYS A 62 6.54 1.27 -8.44
CA CYS A 62 7.44 0.12 -8.53
C CYS A 62 8.20 0.21 -9.86
N GLU A 63 9.50 -0.12 -9.90
CA GLU A 63 10.30 -0.02 -11.14
C GLU A 63 9.78 -0.93 -12.25
N GLU A 64 9.41 -2.16 -11.87
CA GLU A 64 8.99 -3.18 -12.82
C GLU A 64 7.57 -2.95 -13.36
N LEU A 65 6.82 -2.01 -12.76
CA LEU A 65 5.48 -1.66 -13.20
C LEU A 65 5.49 -0.31 -13.91
N ASN A 66 5.09 -0.31 -15.17
CA ASN A 66 4.80 0.91 -15.94
C ASN A 66 3.69 1.79 -15.34
N SER A 67 3.03 1.36 -14.26
CA SER A 67 1.96 2.12 -13.61
C SER A 67 2.00 1.95 -12.09
N PRO A 68 1.80 3.02 -11.31
CA PRO A 68 1.82 2.94 -9.86
C PRO A 68 0.63 2.13 -9.33
N ILE A 69 0.87 1.35 -8.28
CA ILE A 69 -0.17 0.62 -7.58
C ILE A 69 -0.92 1.63 -6.70
N ARG A 70 -2.25 1.69 -6.88
CA ARG A 70 -3.12 2.53 -6.08
C ARG A 70 -3.64 1.74 -4.89
N VAL A 71 -3.32 2.23 -3.70
CA VAL A 71 -3.74 1.65 -2.43
C VAL A 71 -4.77 2.58 -1.81
N LYS A 72 -5.98 2.08 -1.60
CA LYS A 72 -7.03 2.82 -0.90
C LYS A 72 -7.13 2.35 0.53
N LEU A 73 -7.08 3.28 1.47
CA LEU A 73 -7.10 3.02 2.91
C LEU A 73 -8.53 3.16 3.45
N TYR A 74 -8.86 2.31 4.42
CA TYR A 74 -10.17 2.21 5.05
C TYR A 74 -10.05 2.09 6.56
#